data_AF-A0A318L107-F1
#
_entry.id   AF-A0A318L107-F1
#
_cell.length_a   1.000
_cell.length_b   1.000
_cell.length_c   1.000
_cell.angle_alpha   90.00
_cell.angle_beta   90.00
_cell.angle_gamma   90.00
#
_symmetry.space_group_name_H-M   'P 1'
#
loop_
_entity.id
_entity.type
_entity.pdbx_description
1 polymer ?
#
loop_
_entity_poly.entity_id
_entity_poly.type
_entity_poly.pdbx_seq_one_letter_code
_entity_poly.pdbx_strand_id
1 'polypeptide(L)'
;MSTVTPRPGSRAGAKALSPEEIPFSRRVLKLEHPANIGPLLHIVAWVGLLAFGLLAPVATEWYVAIPLIIVLTLLNFSLTIGVLHMHTHRPLSVSKRFNRFVDLMCCLPATLTAAEMREVHILNHHRFNDGPGDVTSTEGRERGFGAIWYWIRYGTIVKKHTIRKVFAADATDGQRKRRNQFLFDMTVTLLLIAATWIATDTFRFVLFYWVPFVITQVNSGYFAWLTHAPARDFEDDPSKSLNTAGNILNFFIFNQGYHSVHHRYPGVHWSQIPDKLDFMRQVDPGVIVPYWMTINSAWRLVRPGNGWLNAPYGERWKVKLDKRMEEGKVRARYLPWFAWV
;
A
#
# COMPACT_ATOMS: atom_id res chain seq x y z
N MET A 1 -4.60 -32.46 16.41
CA MET A 1 -4.95 -32.77 15.00
C MET A 1 -4.38 -31.68 14.12
N SER A 2 -3.44 -32.04 13.25
CA SER A 2 -2.70 -31.11 12.39
C SER A 2 -3.53 -30.80 11.14
N THR A 3 -4.01 -29.56 11.00
CA THR A 3 -4.68 -29.09 9.79
C THR A 3 -3.63 -28.73 8.74
N VAL A 4 -3.23 -29.74 7.97
CA VAL A 4 -2.45 -29.56 6.74
C VAL A 4 -3.33 -28.83 5.74
N THR A 5 -2.97 -27.59 5.40
CA THR A 5 -3.54 -26.88 4.25
C THR A 5 -3.25 -27.67 2.97
N PRO A 6 -4.24 -27.95 2.10
CA PRO A 6 -3.98 -28.67 0.88
C PRO A 6 -3.07 -27.81 -0.02
N ARG A 7 -1.99 -28.42 -0.53
CA ARG A 7 -1.24 -27.85 -1.66
C ARG A 7 -2.22 -27.61 -2.81
N PRO A 8 -2.14 -26.47 -3.54
CA PRO A 8 -2.99 -26.26 -4.70
C PRO A 8 -2.72 -27.39 -5.69
N GLY A 9 -3.77 -28.17 -5.97
CA GLY A 9 -3.73 -29.26 -6.94
C GLY A 9 -3.19 -28.76 -8.28
N SER A 10 -2.38 -29.60 -8.91
CA SER A 10 -1.98 -29.43 -10.30
C SER A 10 -3.21 -29.09 -11.15
N ARG A 11 -3.19 -27.94 -11.82
CA ARG A 11 -4.18 -27.55 -12.83
C ARG A 11 -4.21 -28.60 -13.94
N ALA A 12 -5.03 -29.64 -13.76
CA ALA A 12 -5.48 -30.46 -14.86
C ALA A 12 -6.55 -29.65 -15.62
N GLY A 13 -6.30 -29.36 -16.90
CA GLY A 13 -7.35 -28.99 -17.85
C GLY A 13 -7.66 -27.51 -18.10
N ALA A 14 -6.75 -26.56 -17.82
CA ALA A 14 -6.91 -25.21 -18.39
C ALA A 14 -6.49 -25.24 -19.87
N LYS A 15 -7.47 -25.25 -20.79
CA LYS A 15 -7.23 -25.10 -22.24
C LYS A 15 -6.33 -23.87 -22.45
N ALA A 16 -5.18 -24.05 -23.10
CA ALA A 16 -4.32 -22.93 -23.44
C ALA A 16 -5.11 -21.99 -24.36
N LEU A 17 -5.30 -20.74 -23.91
CA LEU A 17 -6.00 -19.73 -24.70
C LEU A 17 -5.26 -19.52 -26.02
N SER A 18 -6.00 -19.44 -27.12
CA SER A 18 -5.44 -19.08 -28.41
C SER A 18 -4.83 -17.66 -28.34
N PRO A 19 -3.85 -17.32 -29.20
CA PRO A 19 -3.24 -15.98 -29.22
C PRO A 19 -4.22 -14.81 -29.41
N GLU A 20 -5.42 -15.08 -29.92
CA GLU A 20 -6.52 -14.11 -30.10
C GLU A 20 -7.41 -13.98 -28.86
N GLU A 21 -7.50 -15.04 -28.03
CA GLU A 21 -8.22 -15.03 -26.76
C GLU A 21 -7.43 -14.33 -25.63
N ILE A 22 -6.13 -14.11 -25.82
CA ILE A 22 -5.29 -13.33 -24.88
C ILE A 22 -5.59 -11.83 -25.06
N PRO A 23 -6.02 -11.11 -24.01
CA PRO A 23 -6.31 -9.68 -24.11
C PRO A 23 -5.13 -8.88 -24.66
N PHE A 24 -5.41 -7.86 -25.48
CA PHE A 24 -4.40 -6.97 -26.08
C PHE A 24 -3.40 -6.43 -25.04
N SER A 25 -3.90 -5.98 -23.89
CA SER A 25 -3.08 -5.48 -22.78
C SER A 25 -2.06 -6.52 -22.28
N ARG A 26 -2.42 -7.81 -22.28
CA ARG A 26 -1.54 -8.90 -21.87
C ARG A 26 -0.59 -9.33 -22.99
N ARG A 27 -1.06 -9.34 -24.23
CA ARG A 27 -0.27 -9.74 -25.41
C ARG A 27 0.80 -8.70 -25.78
N VAL A 28 0.41 -7.43 -25.81
CA VAL A 28 1.24 -6.32 -26.32
C VAL A 28 1.92 -5.58 -25.18
N LEU A 29 1.16 -5.10 -24.20
CA LEU A 29 1.69 -4.32 -23.07
C LEU A 29 2.25 -5.21 -21.94
N LYS A 30 2.09 -6.54 -22.05
CA LYS A 30 2.48 -7.52 -21.04
C LYS A 30 1.86 -7.25 -19.66
N LEU A 31 0.71 -6.58 -19.59
CA LEU A 31 0.02 -6.34 -18.33
C LEU A 31 -0.67 -7.63 -17.84
N GLU A 32 -0.68 -7.84 -16.53
CA GLU A 32 -1.41 -8.94 -15.91
C GLU A 32 -2.92 -8.73 -16.05
N HIS A 33 -3.37 -7.48 -15.91
CA HIS A 33 -4.74 -7.02 -16.07
C HIS A 33 -4.75 -5.63 -16.73
N PRO A 34 -5.72 -5.30 -17.63
CA PRO A 34 -5.77 -4.00 -18.30
C PRO A 34 -5.86 -2.80 -17.34
N ALA A 35 -6.50 -2.97 -16.19
CA ALA A 35 -6.59 -1.93 -15.17
C ALA A 35 -5.21 -1.43 -14.71
N ASN A 36 -4.16 -2.24 -14.82
CA ASN A 36 -2.81 -1.91 -14.36
C ASN A 36 -2.18 -0.72 -15.09
N ILE A 37 -2.81 -0.18 -16.14
CA ILE A 37 -2.50 1.14 -16.68
C ILE A 37 -2.60 2.22 -15.60
N GLY A 38 -3.62 2.21 -14.73
CA GLY A 38 -3.79 3.22 -13.67
C GLY A 38 -2.60 3.34 -12.72
N PRO A 39 -2.16 2.25 -12.07
CA PRO A 39 -0.96 2.24 -11.24
C PRO A 39 0.31 2.70 -11.98
N LEU A 40 0.46 2.32 -13.25
CA LEU A 40 1.60 2.76 -14.07
C LEU A 40 1.53 4.26 -14.39
N LEU A 41 0.35 4.82 -14.60
CA LEU A 41 0.15 6.26 -14.78
C LEU A 41 0.57 7.04 -13.53
N HIS A 42 0.37 6.51 -12.32
CA HIS A 42 0.85 7.14 -11.10
C HIS A 42 2.39 7.15 -11.02
N ILE A 43 3.06 6.09 -11.47
CA ILE A 43 4.53 6.06 -11.58
C ILE A 43 5.00 7.12 -12.58
N VAL A 44 4.40 7.16 -13.77
CA VAL A 44 4.75 8.13 -14.82
C VAL A 44 4.50 9.56 -14.35
N ALA A 45 3.37 9.82 -13.69
CA ALA A 45 3.04 11.12 -13.13
C ALA A 45 4.05 11.54 -12.07
N TRP A 46 4.46 10.63 -11.18
CA TRP A 46 5.46 10.92 -10.16
C TRP A 46 6.81 11.29 -10.77
N VAL A 47 7.32 10.48 -11.72
CA VAL A 47 8.59 10.77 -12.41
C VAL A 47 8.52 12.09 -13.17
N GLY A 48 7.43 12.32 -13.92
CA GLY A 48 7.26 13.53 -14.73
C GLY A 48 7.15 14.80 -13.88
N LEU A 49 6.36 14.77 -12.80
CA LEU A 49 6.19 15.90 -11.90
C LEU A 49 7.44 16.16 -11.06
N LEU A 50 8.16 15.11 -10.66
CA LEU A 50 9.45 15.27 -9.99
C LEU A 50 10.46 15.92 -10.94
N ALA A 51 10.57 15.43 -12.18
CA ALA A 51 11.45 16.02 -13.19
C ALA A 51 11.08 17.49 -13.47
N PHE A 52 9.78 17.80 -13.56
CA PHE A 52 9.31 19.19 -13.68
C PHE A 52 9.75 20.04 -12.48
N GLY A 53 9.56 19.55 -11.25
CA GLY A 53 10.01 20.24 -10.04
C GLY A 53 11.51 20.51 -10.01
N LEU A 54 12.32 19.53 -10.41
CA LEU A 54 13.78 19.62 -10.39
C LEU A 54 14.33 20.52 -11.50
N LEU A 55 13.72 20.53 -12.68
CA LEU A 55 14.31 21.13 -13.88
C LEU A 55 13.66 22.47 -14.27
N ALA A 56 12.36 22.66 -14.05
CA ALA A 56 11.67 23.87 -14.50
C ALA A 56 11.86 25.04 -13.51
N PRO A 57 12.35 26.22 -13.95
CA PRO A 57 12.52 27.38 -13.07
C PRO A 57 11.23 27.84 -12.39
N VAL A 58 10.10 27.80 -13.10
CA VAL A 58 8.80 28.21 -12.55
C VAL A 58 8.33 27.31 -11.40
N ALA A 59 8.89 26.10 -11.25
CA ALA A 59 8.46 25.18 -10.20
C ALA A 59 8.71 25.73 -8.79
N THR A 60 9.71 26.60 -8.59
CA THR A 60 10.02 27.20 -7.30
C THR A 60 9.11 28.38 -6.94
N GLU A 61 8.29 28.86 -7.87
CA GLU A 61 7.25 29.84 -7.55
C GLU A 61 6.23 29.21 -6.62
N TRP A 62 5.94 29.83 -5.46
CA TRP A 62 5.16 29.17 -4.40
C TRP A 62 3.76 28.71 -4.83
N TYR A 63 3.12 29.42 -5.77
CA TYR A 63 1.82 29.03 -6.33
C TYR A 63 1.88 27.76 -7.19
N VAL A 64 3.07 27.38 -7.67
CA VAL A 64 3.34 26.08 -8.34
C VAL A 64 3.92 25.08 -7.34
N ALA A 65 4.89 25.51 -6.52
CA ALA A 65 5.62 24.65 -5.61
C ALA A 65 4.71 23.96 -4.60
N ILE A 66 3.77 24.70 -3.98
CA ILE A 66 2.89 24.15 -2.94
C ILE A 66 1.97 23.05 -3.52
N PRO A 67 1.20 23.29 -4.60
CA PRO A 67 0.42 22.22 -5.22
C PRO A 67 1.29 21.03 -5.68
N LEU A 68 2.48 21.29 -6.24
CA LEU A 68 3.38 20.25 -6.70
C LEU A 68 3.87 19.36 -5.55
N ILE A 69 4.26 19.94 -4.41
CA ILE A 69 4.66 19.20 -3.20
C ILE A 69 3.51 18.35 -2.69
N ILE A 70 2.29 18.89 -2.66
CA ILE A 70 1.09 18.14 -2.23
C ILE A 70 0.84 16.95 -3.16
N VAL A 71 0.86 17.16 -4.48
CA VAL A 71 0.63 16.10 -5.47
C VAL A 71 1.74 15.04 -5.42
N LEU A 72 3.01 15.45 -5.31
CA LEU A 72 4.13 14.52 -5.15
C LEU A 72 4.00 13.70 -3.87
N THR A 73 3.54 14.31 -2.76
CA THR A 73 3.27 13.59 -1.51
C THR A 73 2.13 12.58 -1.67
N LEU A 74 1.03 12.95 -2.33
CA LEU A 74 -0.08 12.01 -2.62
C LEU A 74 0.36 10.86 -3.54
N LEU A 75 1.22 11.16 -4.52
CA LEU A 75 1.81 10.14 -5.38
C LEU A 75 2.77 9.23 -4.61
N ASN A 76 3.57 9.76 -3.67
CA ASN A 76 4.40 8.92 -2.80
C ASN A 76 3.54 7.93 -2.00
N PHE A 77 2.45 8.39 -1.38
CA PHE A 77 1.51 7.50 -0.69
C PHE A 77 0.89 6.48 -1.64
N SER A 78 0.48 6.93 -2.83
CA SER A 78 -0.07 6.03 -3.83
C SER A 78 0.93 4.95 -4.24
N LEU A 79 2.18 5.31 -4.55
CA LEU A 79 3.21 4.38 -4.99
C LEU A 79 3.61 3.39 -3.89
N THR A 80 3.66 3.83 -2.64
CA THR A 80 4.17 3.03 -1.52
C THR A 80 3.07 2.19 -0.86
N ILE A 81 1.99 2.83 -0.41
CA ILE A 81 0.89 2.20 0.34
C ILE A 81 -0.17 1.61 -0.60
N GLY A 82 -0.28 2.11 -1.84
CA GLY A 82 -1.18 1.59 -2.86
C GLY A 82 -0.50 0.60 -3.81
N VAL A 83 0.31 1.11 -4.74
CA VAL A 83 0.89 0.38 -5.86
C VAL A 83 1.85 -0.72 -5.43
N LEU A 84 2.88 -0.40 -4.66
CA LEU A 84 3.85 -1.39 -4.19
C LEU A 84 3.16 -2.45 -3.32
N HIS A 85 2.21 -2.04 -2.49
CA HIS A 85 1.43 -2.90 -1.62
C HIS A 85 0.65 -3.96 -2.40
N MET A 86 -0.14 -3.56 -3.40
CA MET A 86 -0.83 -4.56 -4.24
C MET A 86 0.13 -5.32 -5.18
N HIS A 87 1.18 -4.66 -5.68
CA HIS A 87 2.16 -5.25 -6.59
C HIS A 87 2.91 -6.42 -5.94
N THR A 88 3.22 -6.30 -4.64
CA THR A 88 3.94 -7.35 -3.92
C THR A 88 3.11 -8.62 -3.79
N HIS A 89 1.78 -8.50 -3.65
CA HIS A 89 0.85 -9.63 -3.63
C HIS A 89 0.62 -10.21 -5.02
N ARG A 90 0.37 -9.33 -5.99
CA ARG A 90 0.05 -9.68 -7.37
C ARG A 90 0.77 -8.74 -8.34
N PRO A 91 1.81 -9.21 -9.05
CA PRO A 91 2.57 -8.37 -9.95
C PRO A 91 1.70 -7.75 -11.05
N LEU A 92 1.99 -6.50 -11.41
CA LEU A 92 1.18 -5.73 -12.37
C LEU A 92 1.34 -6.23 -13.81
N SER A 93 2.42 -6.96 -14.10
CA SER A 93 2.77 -7.47 -15.42
C SER A 93 3.13 -8.95 -15.38
N VAL A 94 2.97 -9.61 -16.53
CA VAL A 94 3.50 -10.98 -16.73
C VAL A 94 5.01 -10.99 -16.98
N SER A 95 5.63 -9.84 -17.26
CA SER A 95 7.06 -9.70 -17.49
C SER A 95 7.82 -9.49 -16.18
N LYS A 96 8.66 -10.47 -15.81
CA LYS A 96 9.51 -10.38 -14.60
C LYS A 96 10.42 -9.14 -14.62
N ARG A 97 11.00 -8.80 -15.78
CA ARG A 97 11.88 -7.63 -15.92
C ARG A 97 11.13 -6.31 -15.71
N PHE A 98 9.91 -6.22 -16.25
CA PHE A 98 9.10 -5.02 -16.08
C PHE A 98 8.60 -4.89 -14.64
N ASN A 99 8.24 -6.00 -13.98
CA ASN A 99 7.93 -5.97 -12.55
C ASN A 99 9.12 -5.50 -11.71
N ARG A 100 10.35 -5.92 -12.03
CA ARG A 100 11.55 -5.39 -11.35
C ARG A 100 11.75 -3.89 -11.52
N PHE A 101 11.40 -3.35 -12.68
CA PHE A 101 11.38 -1.90 -12.90
C PHE A 101 10.31 -1.22 -12.03
N VAL A 102 9.08 -1.76 -12.01
CA VAL A 102 7.99 -1.26 -11.16
C VAL A 102 8.36 -1.30 -9.67
N ASP A 103 8.97 -2.39 -9.20
CA ASP A 103 9.48 -2.55 -7.85
C ASP A 103 10.41 -1.39 -7.45
N LEU A 104 11.42 -1.09 -8.28
CA LEU A 104 12.36 0.01 -8.04
C LEU A 104 11.67 1.37 -8.04
N MET A 105 10.81 1.63 -9.02
CA MET A 105 10.12 2.93 -9.14
C MET A 105 9.19 3.20 -7.97
N CYS A 106 8.49 2.19 -7.46
CA CYS A 106 7.61 2.37 -6.31
C CYS A 106 8.37 2.45 -4.98
N CYS A 107 9.61 1.97 -4.94
CA CYS A 107 10.46 1.99 -3.76
C CYS A 107 11.25 3.30 -3.59
N LEU A 108 11.57 3.99 -4.69
CA LEU A 108 12.29 5.28 -4.70
C LEU A 108 11.69 6.32 -3.73
N PRO A 109 10.38 6.59 -3.72
CA PRO A 109 9.83 7.71 -2.94
C PRO A 109 9.84 7.50 -1.42
N ALA A 110 10.17 6.31 -0.94
CA ALA A 110 10.22 5.95 0.49
C ALA A 110 11.55 5.29 0.92
N THR A 111 12.53 5.18 0.02
CA THR A 111 13.80 4.48 0.28
C THR A 111 13.57 3.09 0.92
N LEU A 112 12.61 2.37 0.34
CA LEU A 112 12.26 0.99 0.67
C LEU A 112 12.90 0.05 -0.36
N THR A 113 12.80 -1.27 -0.16
CA THR A 113 13.11 -2.26 -1.19
C THR A 113 11.96 -3.24 -1.34
N ALA A 114 11.81 -3.82 -2.54
CA ALA A 114 10.80 -4.86 -2.76
C ALA A 114 11.09 -6.13 -1.92
N ALA A 115 12.36 -6.37 -1.57
CA ALA A 115 12.75 -7.43 -0.66
C ALA A 115 12.22 -7.19 0.77
N GLU A 116 12.32 -5.96 1.28
CA GLU A 116 11.74 -5.56 2.57
C GLU A 116 10.22 -5.68 2.58
N MET A 117 9.56 -5.13 1.55
CA MET A 117 8.11 -5.22 1.45
C MET A 117 7.66 -6.67 1.45
N ARG A 118 8.34 -7.55 0.71
CA ARG A 118 8.01 -8.98 0.72
C ARG A 118 8.27 -9.65 2.08
N GLU A 119 9.41 -9.38 2.71
CA GLU A 119 9.78 -10.01 3.98
C GLU A 119 8.81 -9.63 5.09
N VAL A 120 8.55 -8.33 5.25
CA VAL A 120 7.73 -7.86 6.36
C VAL A 120 6.25 -7.97 6.04
N HIS A 121 5.78 -7.46 4.91
CA HIS A 121 4.35 -7.39 4.66
C HIS A 121 3.77 -8.78 4.33
N ILE A 122 4.38 -9.54 3.42
CA ILE A 122 3.82 -10.84 2.98
C ILE A 122 4.22 -11.98 3.92
N LEU A 123 5.52 -12.15 4.19
CA LEU A 123 6.00 -13.35 4.89
C LEU A 123 5.81 -13.29 6.41
N ASN A 124 5.70 -12.08 6.97
CA ASN A 124 5.50 -11.87 8.40
C ASN A 124 4.10 -11.34 8.72
N HIS A 125 3.74 -10.12 8.29
CA HIS A 125 2.50 -9.47 8.68
C HIS A 125 1.25 -10.24 8.25
N HIS A 126 1.12 -10.61 6.97
CA HIS A 126 -0.01 -11.44 6.52
C HIS A 126 -0.07 -12.84 7.15
N ARG A 127 1.06 -13.36 7.61
CA ARG A 127 1.11 -14.66 8.30
C ARG A 127 0.56 -14.57 9.72
N PHE A 128 0.85 -13.50 10.43
CA PHE A 128 0.51 -13.34 11.85
C PHE A 128 -0.65 -12.37 12.10
N ASN A 129 -1.06 -11.62 11.08
CA ASN A 129 -2.22 -10.74 11.05
C ASN A 129 -2.29 -9.77 12.25
N ASP A 130 -1.22 -8.99 12.46
CA ASP A 130 -1.01 -8.10 13.62
C ASP A 130 -0.93 -8.82 14.99
N GLY A 131 -1.03 -10.15 15.03
CA GLY A 131 -0.96 -10.96 16.25
C GLY A 131 0.46 -11.37 16.67
N PRO A 132 0.57 -12.27 17.67
CA PRO A 132 1.85 -12.75 18.17
C PRO A 132 2.74 -13.34 17.08
N GLY A 133 3.96 -12.81 16.94
CA GLY A 133 4.93 -13.18 15.90
C GLY A 133 5.02 -12.18 14.74
N ASP A 134 4.05 -11.27 14.62
CA ASP A 134 4.15 -10.11 13.73
C ASP A 134 5.15 -9.10 14.31
N VAL A 135 6.23 -8.81 13.58
CA VAL A 135 7.22 -7.82 14.02
C VAL A 135 6.66 -6.39 13.98
N THR A 136 5.65 -6.18 13.14
CA THR A 136 4.88 -4.95 13.01
C THR A 136 3.63 -4.95 13.89
N SER A 137 3.47 -5.91 14.80
CA SER A 137 2.33 -5.94 15.71
C SER A 137 2.15 -4.62 16.47
N THR A 138 0.89 -4.19 16.53
CA THR A 138 0.46 -3.04 17.33
C THR A 138 0.09 -3.39 18.78
N GLU A 139 0.26 -4.65 19.20
CA GLU A 139 -0.01 -5.10 20.58
C GLU A 139 0.76 -4.29 21.63
N GLY A 140 0.04 -3.82 22.64
CA GLY A 140 0.55 -2.99 23.72
C GLY A 140 0.97 -1.58 23.28
N ARG A 141 0.57 -1.15 22.08
CA ARG A 141 0.91 0.15 21.47
C ARG A 141 -0.32 0.84 20.89
N GLU A 142 -1.49 0.51 21.38
CA GLU A 142 -2.79 0.93 20.84
C GLU A 142 -3.09 2.39 21.11
N ARG A 143 -2.49 3.00 22.14
CA ARG A 143 -2.78 4.39 22.58
C ARG A 143 -1.55 5.06 23.21
N GLY A 144 -1.67 6.37 23.45
CA GLY A 144 -0.70 7.17 24.21
C GLY A 144 0.71 7.21 23.59
N PHE A 145 1.73 7.34 24.45
CA PHE A 145 3.13 7.41 24.00
C PHE A 145 3.61 6.12 23.32
N GLY A 146 3.04 4.96 23.66
CA GLY A 146 3.35 3.69 23.00
C GLY A 146 3.02 3.72 21.50
N ALA A 147 1.88 4.31 21.14
CA ALA A 147 1.48 4.54 19.75
C ALA A 147 2.48 5.46 19.01
N ILE A 148 2.78 6.64 19.57
CA ILE A 148 3.73 7.59 18.97
C ILE A 148 5.11 6.95 18.77
N TRP A 149 5.57 6.18 19.76
CA TRP A 149 6.85 5.48 19.70
C TRP A 149 6.87 4.31 18.70
N TYR A 150 5.72 3.69 18.43
CA TYR A 150 5.58 2.77 17.31
C TYR A 150 5.71 3.52 15.98
N TRP A 151 4.98 4.63 15.80
CA TRP A 151 4.91 5.37 14.54
C TRP A 151 6.30 5.80 14.06
N ILE A 152 7.08 6.44 14.95
CA ILE A 152 8.41 6.96 14.63
C ILE A 152 9.40 5.83 14.33
N ARG A 153 9.29 4.69 15.01
CA ARG A 153 10.23 3.57 14.86
C ARG A 153 9.84 2.55 13.81
N TYR A 154 8.66 2.64 13.21
CA TYR A 154 8.15 1.64 12.26
C TYR A 154 9.17 1.32 11.17
N GLY A 155 9.77 2.34 10.53
CA GLY A 155 10.80 2.14 9.51
C GLY A 155 12.02 1.36 10.03
N THR A 156 12.48 1.65 11.26
CA THR A 156 13.58 0.92 11.90
C THR A 156 13.20 -0.51 12.24
N ILE A 157 11.96 -0.76 12.70
CA ILE A 157 11.44 -2.10 12.98
C ILE A 157 11.49 -2.96 11.71
N VAL A 158 10.93 -2.44 10.61
CA VAL A 158 10.90 -3.08 9.28
C VAL A 158 12.31 -3.38 8.78
N LYS A 159 13.20 -2.36 8.78
CA LYS A 159 14.59 -2.49 8.30
C LYS A 159 15.38 -3.51 9.11
N LYS A 160 15.30 -3.42 10.44
CA LYS A 160 16.03 -4.31 11.37
C LYS A 160 15.57 -5.75 11.24
N HIS A 161 14.26 -5.99 11.12
CA HIS A 161 13.72 -7.33 10.87
C HIS A 161 14.26 -7.90 9.57
N THR A 162 14.15 -7.14 8.48
CA THR A 162 14.59 -7.59 7.16
C THR A 162 16.08 -7.93 7.16
N ILE A 163 16.94 -7.04 7.68
CA ILE A 163 18.38 -7.28 7.76
C ILE A 163 18.67 -8.55 8.56
N ARG A 164 18.09 -8.70 9.76
CA ARG A 164 18.28 -9.90 10.58
C ARG A 164 17.86 -11.18 9.85
N LYS A 165 16.78 -11.14 9.07
CA LYS A 165 16.28 -12.30 8.34
C LYS A 165 17.10 -12.66 7.10
N VAL A 166 17.51 -11.67 6.30
CA VAL A 166 18.21 -11.95 5.04
C VAL A 166 19.72 -12.13 5.22
N PHE A 167 20.29 -11.65 6.32
CA PHE A 167 21.71 -11.82 6.68
C PHE A 167 21.95 -12.84 7.82
N ALA A 168 20.96 -13.66 8.17
CA ALA A 168 21.15 -14.73 9.15
C ALA A 168 22.27 -15.70 8.71
N ALA A 169 23.05 -16.22 9.66
CA ALA A 169 24.16 -17.13 9.38
C ALA A 169 23.68 -18.42 8.70
N ASP A 170 22.52 -18.91 9.13
CA ASP A 170 21.80 -20.08 8.62
C ASP A 170 20.78 -19.71 7.53
N ALA A 171 20.97 -18.59 6.82
CA ALA A 171 20.03 -18.15 5.80
C ALA A 171 19.79 -19.21 4.72
N THR A 172 18.52 -19.54 4.51
CA THR A 172 18.01 -20.38 3.42
C THR A 172 18.30 -19.76 2.05
N ASP A 173 18.24 -20.55 0.98
CA ASP A 173 18.40 -20.04 -0.40
C ASP A 173 17.41 -18.92 -0.74
N GLY A 174 16.18 -19.04 -0.24
CA GLY A 174 15.16 -18.00 -0.38
C GLY A 174 15.57 -16.69 0.29
N GLN A 175 16.15 -16.76 1.49
CA GLN A 175 16.69 -15.58 2.20
C GLN A 175 17.92 -15.01 1.50
N ARG A 176 18.83 -15.85 0.99
CA ARG A 176 20.01 -15.40 0.23
C ARG A 176 19.61 -14.68 -1.06
N LYS A 177 18.59 -15.18 -1.78
CA LYS A 177 18.04 -14.49 -2.95
C LYS A 177 17.45 -13.13 -2.58
N ARG A 178 16.69 -13.06 -1.48
CA ARG A 178 16.14 -11.79 -0.97
C ARG A 178 17.22 -10.84 -0.48
N ARG A 179 18.31 -11.34 0.10
CA ARG A 179 19.49 -10.54 0.46
C ARG A 179 20.10 -9.88 -0.77
N ASN A 180 20.33 -10.64 -1.85
CA ASN A 180 20.89 -10.09 -3.07
C ASN A 180 19.95 -9.05 -3.69
N GLN A 181 18.64 -9.30 -3.66
CA GLN A 181 17.64 -8.32 -4.09
C GLN A 181 17.64 -7.07 -3.20
N PHE A 182 17.69 -7.22 -1.88
CA PHE A 182 17.78 -6.10 -0.93
C PHE A 182 19.01 -5.24 -1.20
N LEU A 183 20.18 -5.85 -1.36
CA LEU A 183 21.43 -5.15 -1.64
C LEU A 183 21.40 -4.43 -3.00
N PHE A 184 20.87 -5.08 -4.03
CA PHE A 184 20.71 -4.47 -5.34
C PHE A 184 19.75 -3.29 -5.29
N ASP A 185 18.54 -3.49 -4.74
CA ASP A 185 17.51 -2.46 -4.65
C ASP A 185 18.00 -1.27 -3.86
N MET A 186 18.60 -1.50 -2.68
CA MET A 186 19.13 -0.43 -1.84
C MET A 186 20.24 0.34 -2.55
N THR A 187 21.19 -0.35 -3.18
CA THR A 187 22.29 0.28 -3.91
C THR A 187 21.76 1.13 -5.06
N VAL A 188 20.87 0.59 -5.89
CA VAL A 188 20.30 1.33 -7.04
C VAL A 188 19.48 2.53 -6.57
N THR A 189 18.61 2.36 -5.57
CA THR A 189 17.82 3.45 -4.99
C THR A 189 18.72 4.56 -4.45
N LEU A 190 19.73 4.24 -3.65
CA LEU A 190 20.64 5.25 -3.08
C LEU A 190 21.48 5.94 -4.16
N LEU A 191 21.96 5.20 -5.17
CA LEU A 191 22.70 5.78 -6.29
C LEU A 191 21.82 6.72 -7.12
N LEU A 192 20.56 6.36 -7.38
CA LEU A 192 19.63 7.23 -8.12
C LEU A 192 19.35 8.51 -7.33
N ILE A 193 19.07 8.40 -6.03
CA ILE A 193 18.86 9.56 -5.15
C ILE A 193 20.09 10.47 -5.15
N ALA A 194 21.29 9.91 -4.94
CA ALA A 194 22.54 10.66 -4.91
C ALA A 194 22.85 11.30 -6.27
N ALA A 195 22.69 10.56 -7.37
CA ALA A 195 22.90 11.08 -8.72
C ALA A 195 21.93 12.20 -9.05
N THR A 196 20.64 12.07 -8.70
CA THR A 196 19.65 13.14 -8.89
C THR A 196 20.00 14.37 -8.06
N TRP A 197 20.40 14.21 -6.80
CA TRP A 197 20.83 15.35 -5.98
C TRP A 197 22.05 16.05 -6.58
N ILE A 198 23.10 15.31 -6.95
CA ILE A 198 24.32 15.88 -7.54
C ILE A 198 24.03 16.58 -8.88
N ALA A 199 23.12 16.03 -9.68
CA ALA A 199 22.78 16.55 -11.01
C ALA A 199 21.78 17.72 -10.98
N THR A 200 21.21 18.08 -9.82
CA THR A 200 20.16 19.10 -9.72
C THR A 200 20.47 20.13 -8.64
N ASP A 201 19.75 21.26 -8.68
CA ASP A 201 19.85 22.28 -7.65
C ASP A 201 19.42 21.71 -6.28
N THR A 202 20.21 21.98 -5.24
CA THR A 202 19.96 21.43 -3.89
C THR A 202 18.65 21.95 -3.31
N PHE A 203 18.29 23.22 -3.56
CA PHE A 203 17.04 23.77 -3.04
C PHE A 203 15.82 23.09 -3.67
N ARG A 204 15.82 22.90 -4.99
CA ARG A 204 14.77 22.14 -5.69
C ARG A 204 14.72 20.68 -5.26
N PHE A 205 15.87 20.03 -5.08
CA PHE A 205 15.92 18.66 -4.59
C PHE A 205 15.30 18.53 -3.20
N VAL A 206 15.61 19.47 -2.31
CA VAL A 206 15.00 19.52 -0.97
C VAL A 206 13.48 19.70 -1.08
N LEU A 207 13.00 20.67 -1.86
CA LEU A 207 11.58 20.96 -1.97
C LEU A 207 10.78 19.81 -2.60
N PHE A 208 11.24 19.24 -3.70
CA PHE A 208 10.43 18.33 -4.51
C PHE A 208 10.71 16.85 -4.27
N TYR A 209 11.86 16.50 -3.71
CA TYR A 209 12.16 15.12 -3.30
C TYR A 209 12.10 14.95 -1.78
N TRP A 210 12.93 15.68 -1.03
CA TRP A 210 13.07 15.44 0.43
C TRP A 210 11.81 15.78 1.23
N VAL A 211 11.14 16.91 0.95
CA VAL A 211 9.93 17.29 1.69
C VAL A 211 8.81 16.24 1.50
N PRO A 212 8.41 15.86 0.27
CA PRO A 212 7.46 14.75 0.07
C PRO A 212 7.93 13.43 0.67
N PHE A 213 9.23 13.11 0.57
CA PHE A 213 9.82 11.90 1.17
C PHE A 213 9.62 11.89 2.69
N VAL A 214 10.03 12.95 3.41
CA VAL A 214 9.93 13.01 4.87
C VAL A 214 8.47 12.92 5.32
N ILE A 215 7.57 13.64 4.66
CA ILE A 215 6.14 13.57 4.97
C ILE A 215 5.63 12.13 4.79
N THR A 216 6.00 11.46 3.71
CA THR A 216 5.60 10.07 3.44
C THR A 216 6.16 9.11 4.48
N GLN A 217 7.43 9.24 4.84
CA GLN A 217 8.10 8.37 5.81
C GLN A 217 7.47 8.46 7.20
N VAL A 218 7.23 9.68 7.69
CA VAL A 218 6.57 9.90 8.99
C VAL A 218 5.16 9.30 9.00
N ASN A 219 4.41 9.46 7.90
CA ASN A 219 3.06 8.95 7.79
C ASN A 219 2.98 7.44 7.49
N SER A 220 4.04 6.78 7.05
CA SER A 220 4.04 5.33 6.80
C SER A 220 3.91 4.51 8.09
N GLY A 221 4.61 4.94 9.15
CA GLY A 221 4.46 4.31 10.46
C GLY A 221 3.10 4.60 11.09
N TYR A 222 2.57 5.81 10.85
CA TYR A 222 1.22 6.15 11.25
C TYR A 222 0.17 5.32 10.48
N PHE A 223 0.34 5.11 9.17
CA PHE A 223 -0.51 4.22 8.39
C PHE A 223 -0.56 2.81 8.98
N ALA A 224 0.61 2.20 9.19
CA ALA A 224 0.73 0.84 9.70
C ALA A 224 0.07 0.67 11.07
N TRP A 225 0.17 1.69 11.92
CA TRP A 225 -0.55 1.71 13.19
C TRP A 225 -2.06 1.91 13.01
N LEU A 226 -2.47 2.90 12.20
CA LEU A 226 -3.86 3.30 12.03
C LEU A 226 -4.72 2.15 11.52
N THR A 227 -4.17 1.29 10.65
CA THR A 227 -4.89 0.17 10.07
C THR A 227 -5.14 -0.98 11.05
N HIS A 228 -4.47 -1.03 12.21
CA HIS A 228 -4.60 -2.16 13.15
C HIS A 228 -4.87 -1.74 14.60
N ALA A 229 -4.11 -0.80 15.16
CA ALA A 229 -4.20 -0.45 16.59
C ALA A 229 -5.62 -0.05 17.04
N PRO A 230 -6.36 0.82 16.32
CA PRO A 230 -7.74 1.14 16.68
C PRO A 230 -8.70 -0.04 16.69
N ALA A 231 -8.41 -1.08 15.93
CA ALA A 231 -9.25 -2.24 15.73
C ALA A 231 -8.88 -3.40 16.68
N ARG A 232 -7.93 -3.20 17.61
CA ARG A 232 -7.51 -4.22 18.57
C ARG A 232 -8.56 -4.60 19.60
N ASP A 233 -9.54 -3.73 19.85
CA ASP A 233 -10.65 -4.03 20.75
C ASP A 233 -11.62 -5.09 20.18
N PHE A 234 -11.40 -5.55 18.94
CA PHE A 234 -12.18 -6.60 18.29
C PHE A 234 -11.41 -7.93 18.29
N GLU A 235 -11.92 -8.91 19.04
CA GLU A 235 -11.27 -10.22 19.20
C GLU A 235 -11.47 -11.16 18.00
N ASP A 236 -12.52 -10.93 17.20
CA ASP A 236 -12.92 -11.80 16.08
C ASP A 236 -12.75 -11.13 14.70
N ASP A 237 -12.38 -11.95 13.70
CA ASP A 237 -12.48 -11.60 12.27
C ASP A 237 -13.97 -11.32 11.96
N PRO A 238 -14.34 -10.27 11.20
CA PRO A 238 -13.53 -9.48 10.27
C PRO A 238 -13.09 -8.08 10.72
N SER A 239 -13.24 -7.76 11.99
CA SER A 239 -13.12 -6.39 12.50
C SER A 239 -11.74 -6.04 13.07
N LYS A 240 -10.70 -6.84 12.79
CA LYS A 240 -9.31 -6.67 13.27
C LYS A 240 -8.49 -5.60 12.54
N SER A 241 -9.13 -4.86 11.65
CA SER A 241 -8.50 -3.87 10.80
C SER A 241 -9.41 -2.65 10.64
N LEU A 242 -8.82 -1.46 10.65
CA LEU A 242 -9.51 -0.22 10.33
C LEU A 242 -9.64 -0.07 8.81
N ASN A 243 -10.85 0.24 8.35
CA ASN A 243 -11.20 0.38 6.95
C ASN A 243 -11.42 1.85 6.60
N THR A 244 -10.52 2.42 5.81
CA THR A 244 -10.66 3.78 5.31
C THR A 244 -11.51 3.80 4.05
N ALA A 245 -12.83 3.98 4.21
CA ALA A 245 -13.83 3.73 3.17
C ALA A 245 -14.22 4.97 2.34
N GLY A 246 -13.38 6.00 2.31
CA GLY A 246 -13.58 7.20 1.49
C GLY A 246 -13.28 6.95 0.00
N ASN A 247 -14.12 7.46 -0.90
CA ASN A 247 -14.00 7.19 -2.34
C ASN A 247 -12.76 7.83 -3.00
N ILE A 248 -12.52 9.13 -2.77
CA ILE A 248 -11.33 9.85 -3.31
C ILE A 248 -10.04 9.19 -2.82
N LEU A 249 -10.05 8.82 -1.55
CA LEU A 249 -8.98 8.13 -0.88
C LEU A 249 -8.70 6.78 -1.55
N ASN A 250 -9.72 5.94 -1.73
CA ASN A 250 -9.57 4.64 -2.40
C ASN A 250 -9.25 4.76 -3.89
N PHE A 251 -9.50 5.91 -4.53
CA PHE A 251 -8.99 6.19 -5.86
C PHE A 251 -7.45 6.25 -5.86
N PHE A 252 -6.83 6.95 -4.90
CA PHE A 252 -5.37 7.07 -4.83
C PHE A 252 -4.64 5.78 -4.45
N ILE A 253 -5.24 4.90 -3.65
CA ILE A 253 -4.62 3.60 -3.29
C ILE A 253 -5.30 2.39 -3.91
N PHE A 254 -6.05 2.54 -5.00
CA PHE A 254 -6.56 1.38 -5.74
C PHE A 254 -7.39 0.43 -4.87
N ASN A 255 -8.38 0.97 -4.15
CA ASN A 255 -9.28 0.26 -3.23
C ASN A 255 -8.59 -0.41 -2.01
N GLN A 256 -7.30 -0.16 -1.74
CA GLN A 256 -6.61 -0.75 -0.58
C GLN A 256 -7.11 -0.23 0.78
N GLY A 257 -7.99 0.78 0.81
CA GLY A 257 -8.58 1.30 2.05
C GLY A 257 -9.59 0.33 2.68
N TYR A 258 -10.10 -0.63 1.90
CA TYR A 258 -10.90 -1.75 2.40
C TYR A 258 -10.00 -2.84 3.02
N HIS A 259 -9.31 -2.48 4.10
CA HIS A 259 -8.23 -3.26 4.70
C HIS A 259 -8.69 -4.64 5.21
N SER A 260 -9.91 -4.77 5.74
CA SER A 260 -10.48 -6.07 6.11
C SER A 260 -10.62 -6.99 4.89
N VAL A 261 -11.04 -6.45 3.73
CA VAL A 261 -11.12 -7.22 2.47
C VAL A 261 -9.72 -7.61 2.00
N HIS A 262 -8.74 -6.72 2.13
CA HIS A 262 -7.35 -6.98 1.81
C HIS A 262 -6.79 -8.15 2.64
N HIS A 263 -6.97 -8.14 3.95
CA HIS A 263 -6.51 -9.23 4.83
C HIS A 263 -7.22 -10.55 4.56
N ARG A 264 -8.51 -10.51 4.21
CA ARG A 264 -9.27 -11.70 3.85
C ARG A 264 -8.86 -12.28 2.50
N TYR A 265 -8.54 -11.43 1.53
CA TYR A 265 -8.23 -11.80 0.15
C TYR A 265 -6.95 -11.12 -0.37
N PRO A 266 -5.76 -11.37 0.20
CA PRO A 266 -4.55 -10.59 -0.09
C PRO A 266 -4.10 -10.65 -1.56
N GLY A 267 -4.37 -11.75 -2.25
CA GLY A 267 -4.05 -11.94 -3.67
C GLY A 267 -5.11 -11.46 -4.66
N VAL A 268 -6.22 -10.87 -4.18
CA VAL A 268 -7.28 -10.35 -5.08
C VAL A 268 -6.72 -9.21 -5.92
N HIS A 269 -7.09 -9.15 -7.20
CA HIS A 269 -6.70 -7.99 -8.00
C HIS A 269 -7.41 -6.74 -7.46
N TRP A 270 -6.71 -5.61 -7.39
CA TRP A 270 -7.26 -4.37 -6.81
C TRP A 270 -8.57 -3.90 -7.46
N SER A 271 -8.71 -4.14 -8.77
CA SER A 271 -9.94 -3.82 -9.52
C SER A 271 -11.09 -4.78 -9.25
N GLN A 272 -10.86 -5.88 -8.54
CA GLN A 272 -11.83 -6.90 -8.14
C GLN A 272 -12.21 -6.78 -6.65
N ILE A 273 -11.55 -5.92 -5.88
CA ILE A 273 -11.95 -5.58 -4.50
C ILE A 273 -13.42 -5.15 -4.42
N PRO A 274 -13.98 -4.36 -5.35
CA PRO A 274 -15.40 -4.00 -5.31
C PRO A 274 -16.36 -5.20 -5.32
N ASP A 275 -15.95 -6.34 -5.92
CA ASP A 275 -16.75 -7.57 -5.98
C ASP A 275 -16.71 -8.36 -4.67
N LYS A 276 -15.88 -7.93 -3.70
CA LYS A 276 -15.71 -8.55 -2.38
C LYS A 276 -16.28 -7.67 -1.26
N LEU A 277 -16.92 -6.54 -1.58
CA LEU A 277 -17.45 -5.62 -0.57
C LEU A 277 -18.65 -6.17 0.20
N ASP A 278 -19.29 -7.25 -0.24
CA ASP A 278 -20.21 -8.05 0.59
C ASP A 278 -19.62 -8.34 1.98
N PHE A 279 -18.32 -8.67 2.03
CA PHE A 279 -17.61 -8.99 3.26
C PHE A 279 -17.66 -7.85 4.30
N MET A 280 -17.76 -6.60 3.83
CA MET A 280 -17.87 -5.43 4.70
C MET A 280 -19.20 -5.37 5.46
N ARG A 281 -20.22 -6.16 5.08
CA ARG A 281 -21.47 -6.31 5.86
C ARG A 281 -21.22 -6.96 7.23
N GLN A 282 -20.21 -7.81 7.32
CA GLN A 282 -19.83 -8.53 8.53
C GLN A 282 -18.87 -7.71 9.41
N VAL A 283 -18.25 -6.66 8.86
CA VAL A 283 -17.34 -5.76 9.58
C VAL A 283 -18.12 -4.86 10.52
N ASP A 284 -17.59 -4.70 11.74
CA ASP A 284 -18.14 -3.79 12.74
C ASP A 284 -18.14 -2.35 12.18
N PRO A 285 -19.26 -1.62 12.25
CA PRO A 285 -19.35 -0.27 11.72
C PRO A 285 -18.36 0.69 12.39
N GLY A 286 -17.96 0.44 13.63
CA GLY A 286 -16.96 1.22 14.36
C GLY A 286 -15.63 1.31 13.65
N VAL A 287 -15.21 0.26 12.94
CA VAL A 287 -13.91 0.23 12.23
C VAL A 287 -14.00 0.70 10.78
N ILE A 288 -15.15 1.23 10.34
CA ILE A 288 -15.31 1.82 9.01
C ILE A 288 -15.27 3.35 9.17
N VAL A 289 -14.29 4.01 8.53
CA VAL A 289 -14.00 5.43 8.80
C VAL A 289 -13.82 6.28 7.52
N PRO A 290 -14.13 7.59 7.57
CA PRO A 290 -14.05 8.48 6.40
C PRO A 290 -12.68 9.13 6.19
N TYR A 291 -11.78 9.05 7.18
CA TYR A 291 -10.50 9.75 7.17
C TYR A 291 -9.35 8.77 6.96
N TRP A 292 -8.19 9.32 6.63
CA TRP A 292 -6.96 8.54 6.46
C TRP A 292 -5.86 9.08 7.37
N MET A 293 -4.62 8.66 7.16
CA MET A 293 -3.40 8.93 7.91
C MET A 293 -2.84 10.29 7.52
N THR A 294 -3.65 11.32 7.70
CA THR A 294 -3.20 12.69 7.52
C THR A 294 -2.79 13.26 8.87
N ILE A 295 -1.92 14.26 8.88
CA ILE A 295 -1.65 15.01 10.12
C ILE A 295 -2.96 15.53 10.74
N ASN A 296 -3.93 15.88 9.89
CA ASN A 296 -5.28 16.30 10.31
C ASN A 296 -6.12 15.22 10.99
N SER A 297 -5.73 13.94 10.93
CA SER A 297 -6.36 12.89 11.73
C SER A 297 -5.51 12.49 12.94
N ALA A 298 -4.21 12.81 12.97
CA ALA A 298 -3.30 12.47 14.06
C ALA A 298 -3.73 13.04 15.43
N TRP A 299 -4.45 14.17 15.48
CA TRP A 299 -5.01 14.73 16.73
C TRP A 299 -5.92 13.75 17.48
N ARG A 300 -6.48 12.73 16.79
CA ARG A 300 -7.31 11.70 17.41
C ARG A 300 -6.53 10.82 18.40
N LEU A 301 -5.20 10.86 18.39
CA LEU A 301 -4.37 10.22 19.42
C LEU A 301 -4.61 10.77 20.82
N VAL A 302 -4.86 12.08 20.93
CA VAL A 302 -5.02 12.76 22.22
C VAL A 302 -6.48 12.88 22.63
N ARG A 303 -7.40 12.38 21.78
CA ARG A 303 -8.82 12.35 22.11
C ARG A 303 -9.09 11.20 23.09
N PRO A 304 -9.75 11.43 24.23
CA PRO A 304 -10.12 10.37 25.16
C PRO A 304 -10.96 9.27 24.49
N GLY A 305 -10.71 8.02 24.86
CA GLY A 305 -11.38 6.83 24.29
C GLY A 305 -10.88 6.43 22.90
N ASN A 306 -11.68 5.64 22.17
CA ASN A 306 -11.39 5.26 20.79
C ASN A 306 -11.80 6.36 19.80
N GLY A 307 -11.08 7.49 19.82
CA GLY A 307 -11.27 8.60 18.87
C GLY A 307 -11.09 8.22 17.39
N TRP A 308 -10.68 6.97 17.15
CA TRP A 308 -10.41 6.32 15.89
C TRP A 308 -11.52 5.40 15.38
N LEU A 309 -12.56 5.17 16.17
CA LEU A 309 -13.75 4.43 15.73
C LEU A 309 -14.86 5.40 15.37
N ASN A 310 -15.73 5.02 14.44
CA ASN A 310 -16.82 5.87 13.96
C ASN A 310 -18.05 5.07 13.52
N ALA A 311 -18.71 4.41 14.49
CA ALA A 311 -19.91 3.62 14.23
C ALA A 311 -21.01 4.38 13.46
N PRO A 312 -21.35 5.66 13.76
CA PRO A 312 -22.36 6.38 12.99
C PRO A 312 -21.99 6.61 11.51
N TYR A 313 -20.71 6.72 11.18
CA TYR A 313 -20.28 6.75 9.78
C TYR A 313 -20.37 5.36 9.16
N GLY A 314 -19.84 4.33 9.85
CA GLY A 314 -19.87 2.96 9.35
C GLY A 314 -21.27 2.45 9.06
N GLU A 315 -22.25 2.71 9.94
CA GLU A 315 -23.64 2.31 9.72
C GLU A 315 -24.23 2.97 8.47
N ARG A 316 -24.05 4.29 8.33
CA ARG A 316 -24.49 5.01 7.12
C ARG A 316 -23.80 4.50 5.87
N TRP A 317 -22.51 4.12 5.97
CA TRP A 317 -21.76 3.57 4.87
C TRP A 317 -22.28 2.17 4.49
N LYS A 318 -22.63 1.31 5.45
CA LYS A 318 -23.18 -0.04 5.23
C LYS A 318 -24.57 0.02 4.57
N VAL A 319 -25.47 0.89 5.07
CA VAL A 319 -26.77 1.13 4.43
C VAL A 319 -26.60 1.59 2.98
N LYS A 320 -25.62 2.46 2.72
CA LYS A 320 -25.29 2.92 1.37
C LYS A 320 -24.74 1.80 0.51
N LEU A 321 -23.86 0.94 1.05
CA LEU A 321 -23.35 -0.25 0.37
C LEU A 321 -24.50 -1.16 -0.05
N ASP A 322 -25.44 -1.48 0.85
CA ASP A 322 -26.57 -2.37 0.56
C ASP A 322 -27.42 -1.85 -0.59
N LYS A 323 -27.80 -0.57 -0.53
CA LYS A 323 -28.51 0.10 -1.63
C LYS A 323 -27.73 0.03 -2.95
N ARG A 324 -26.41 0.26 -2.91
CA ARG A 324 -25.56 0.18 -4.12
C ARG A 324 -25.44 -1.25 -4.65
N MET A 325 -25.44 -2.26 -3.78
CA MET A 325 -25.43 -3.68 -4.19
C MET A 325 -26.75 -4.05 -4.87
N GLU A 326 -27.89 -3.67 -4.29
CA GLU A 326 -29.22 -3.87 -4.89
C GLU A 326 -29.35 -3.20 -6.26
N GLU A 327 -28.82 -1.98 -6.40
CA GLU A 327 -28.84 -1.25 -7.68
C GLU A 327 -27.78 -1.71 -8.69
N GLY A 328 -26.85 -2.61 -8.32
CA GLY A 328 -25.71 -2.97 -9.15
C GLY A 328 -24.70 -1.83 -9.40
N LYS A 329 -24.64 -0.84 -8.49
CA LYS A 329 -23.86 0.42 -8.60
C LYS A 329 -22.77 0.56 -7.55
N VAL A 330 -22.21 -0.56 -7.08
CA VAL A 330 -21.05 -0.57 -6.17
C VAL A 330 -19.82 0.04 -6.84
N ARG A 331 -19.67 -0.16 -8.15
CA ARG A 331 -18.55 0.37 -8.95
C ARG A 331 -18.82 1.79 -9.43
N ALA A 332 -17.77 2.59 -9.56
CA ALA A 332 -17.88 3.94 -10.13
C ALA A 332 -18.29 3.86 -11.62
N ARG A 333 -19.24 4.70 -12.04
CA ARG A 333 -19.78 4.70 -13.41
C ARG A 333 -18.69 4.91 -14.48
N TYR A 334 -17.78 5.86 -14.25
CA TYR A 334 -16.75 6.25 -15.22
C TYR A 334 -15.40 5.58 -14.97
N LEU A 335 -15.21 4.98 -13.80
CA LEU A 335 -13.98 4.30 -13.39
C LEU A 335 -14.34 2.93 -12.83
N PRO A 336 -14.79 1.98 -13.68
CA PRO A 336 -15.45 0.76 -13.23
C PRO A 336 -14.55 -0.16 -12.39
N TRP A 337 -13.24 0.08 -12.35
CA TRP A 337 -12.29 -0.64 -11.49
C TRP A 337 -12.33 -0.22 -10.00
N PHE A 338 -12.96 0.91 -9.68
CA PHE A 338 -13.03 1.44 -8.33
C PHE A 338 -14.41 1.23 -7.71
N ALA A 339 -14.41 1.00 -6.40
CA ALA A 339 -15.63 1.10 -5.62
C ALA A 339 -16.04 2.56 -5.50
N TRP A 340 -17.35 2.81 -5.45
CA TRP A 340 -17.90 4.14 -5.22
C TRP A 340 -19.12 4.01 -4.32
N VAL A 341 -18.89 3.71 -3.04
CA VAL A 341 -19.98 3.52 -2.09
C VAL A 341 -20.51 4.86 -1.66
#